data_AF-A0A957S227-F1
#
_entry.id   AF-A0A957S227-F1
#
_cell.length_a   1.000
_cell.length_b   1.000
_cell.length_c   1.000
_cell.angle_alpha   90.00
_cell.angle_beta   90.00
_cell.angle_gamma   90.00
#
_symmetry.space_group_name_H-M   'P 1'
#
loop_
_entity.id
_entity.type
_entity.pdbx_description
1 polymer ?
#
loop_
_entity_poly.entity_id
_entity_poly.type
_entity_poly.pdbx_seq_one_letter_code
_entity_poly.pdbx_strand_id
1 'polypeptide(L)'
;MSDALKALLIESDQLARVLELTAEELGVCIALDLNTKRELKEAEEYLAQAEAERIAEAVTRAKVEKAGPLAHVAQSSPAFRSAVDTVVKEARQNGLAPLHRRVTELRTAADEAQIAREQVSVRFSAMKRAADLRSAMLRTLSS
;
A
#
# COMPACT_ATOMS: atom_id res chain seq x y z
N MET A 1 -47.78 -17.59 -12.45
CA MET A 1 -46.52 -17.27 -11.76
C MET A 1 -46.88 -16.61 -10.43
N SER A 2 -46.53 -17.20 -9.29
CA SER A 2 -46.90 -16.65 -7.97
C SER A 2 -46.20 -15.30 -7.74
N ASP A 3 -46.82 -14.41 -6.98
CA ASP A 3 -46.23 -13.11 -6.64
C ASP A 3 -44.91 -13.26 -5.87
N ALA A 4 -44.75 -14.36 -5.12
CA ALA A 4 -43.49 -14.74 -4.48
C ALA A 4 -42.35 -15.00 -5.49
N LEU A 5 -42.63 -15.68 -6.62
CA LEU A 5 -41.61 -15.93 -7.65
C LEU A 5 -41.21 -14.62 -8.38
N LYS A 6 -42.17 -13.71 -8.60
CA LYS A 6 -41.91 -12.38 -9.16
C LYS A 6 -41.00 -11.55 -8.25
N ALA A 7 -41.31 -11.50 -6.96
CA ALA A 7 -40.50 -10.79 -5.98
C ALA A 7 -39.07 -11.34 -5.93
N LEU A 8 -38.93 -12.67 -5.93
CA LEU A 8 -37.63 -13.34 -5.90
C LEU A 8 -36.77 -13.05 -7.14
N LEU A 9 -37.38 -12.98 -8.33
CA LEU A 9 -36.70 -12.61 -9.57
C LEU A 9 -36.22 -11.15 -9.54
N ILE A 10 -37.06 -10.22 -9.08
CA ILE A 10 -36.69 -8.80 -8.95
C ILE A 10 -35.52 -8.62 -7.99
N GLU A 11 -35.56 -9.29 -6.83
CA GLU A 11 -34.45 -9.28 -5.86
C GLU A 11 -33.16 -9.87 -6.44
N SER A 12 -33.27 -10.91 -7.27
CA SER A 12 -32.11 -11.55 -7.91
C SER A 12 -31.46 -10.64 -8.96
N ASP A 13 -32.27 -9.95 -9.76
CA ASP A 13 -31.78 -8.95 -10.74
C ASP A 13 -31.09 -7.77 -10.04
N GLN A 14 -31.66 -7.29 -8.92
CA GLN A 14 -31.04 -6.24 -8.11
C GLN A 14 -29.69 -6.70 -7.55
N LEU A 15 -29.63 -7.92 -7.04
CA LEU A 15 -28.42 -8.47 -6.47
C LEU A 15 -27.32 -8.68 -7.53
N ALA A 16 -27.68 -9.12 -8.73
CA ALA A 16 -26.75 -9.23 -9.86
C ALA A 16 -26.13 -7.88 -10.22
N ARG A 17 -26.94 -6.81 -10.31
CA ARG A 17 -26.44 -5.45 -10.57
C ARG A 17 -25.51 -4.94 -9.47
N VAL A 18 -25.86 -5.17 -8.20
CA VAL A 18 -25.00 -4.77 -7.08
C VAL A 18 -23.68 -5.54 -7.09
N LEU A 19 -23.71 -6.83 -7.45
CA LEU A 19 -22.51 -7.64 -7.58
C LEU A 19 -21.60 -7.15 -8.71
N GLU A 20 -22.16 -6.82 -9.87
CA GLU A 20 -21.42 -6.24 -11.01
C GLU A 20 -20.74 -4.92 -10.62
N LEU A 21 -21.50 -3.97 -10.05
CA LEU A 21 -20.95 -2.69 -9.59
C LEU A 21 -19.84 -2.88 -8.53
N THR A 22 -20.04 -3.81 -7.60
CA THR A 22 -19.02 -4.10 -6.57
C THR A 22 -17.77 -4.77 -7.18
N ALA A 23 -17.93 -5.57 -8.24
CA ALA A 23 -16.81 -6.18 -8.95
C ALA A 23 -15.98 -5.14 -9.70
N GLU A 24 -16.64 -4.18 -10.36
CA GLU A 24 -15.98 -3.05 -11.03
C GLU A 24 -15.20 -2.20 -10.02
N GLU A 25 -15.83 -1.84 -8.90
CA GLU A 25 -15.18 -1.10 -7.82
C GLU A 25 -13.99 -1.86 -7.24
N LEU A 26 -14.11 -3.19 -7.07
CA LEU A 26 -13.00 -4.04 -6.62
C LEU A 26 -11.84 -3.98 -7.62
N GLY A 27 -12.12 -4.02 -8.92
CA GLY A 27 -11.12 -3.87 -9.98
C GLY A 27 -10.37 -2.55 -9.89
N VAL A 28 -11.09 -1.44 -9.66
CA VAL A 28 -10.50 -0.11 -9.46
C VAL A 28 -9.60 -0.08 -8.22
N CYS A 29 -10.08 -0.59 -7.09
CA CYS A 29 -9.29 -0.63 -5.85
C CYS A 29 -8.03 -1.51 -5.97
N ILE A 30 -8.10 -2.63 -6.68
CA ILE A 30 -6.93 -3.47 -6.96
C ILE A 30 -5.91 -2.70 -7.81
N ALA A 31 -6.35 -2.04 -8.87
CA ALA A 31 -5.46 -1.25 -9.72
C ALA A 31 -4.78 -0.12 -8.94
N LEU A 32 -5.52 0.57 -8.08
CA LEU A 32 -4.99 1.61 -7.21
C LEU A 32 -3.95 1.06 -6.23
N ASP A 33 -4.26 -0.02 -5.50
CA ASP A 33 -3.34 -0.68 -4.55
C ASP A 33 -2.03 -1.11 -5.23
N LEU A 34 -2.12 -1.69 -6.44
CA LEU A 34 -0.93 -2.10 -7.18
C LEU A 34 -0.10 -0.89 -7.63
N ASN A 35 -0.74 0.17 -8.13
CA ASN A 35 -0.03 1.35 -8.59
C ASN A 35 0.65 2.10 -7.43
N THR A 36 -0.04 2.31 -6.31
CA THR A 36 0.53 3.00 -5.15
C THR A 36 1.68 2.20 -4.52
N LYS A 37 1.58 0.87 -4.46
CA LYS A 37 2.70 0.00 -4.02
C LYS A 37 3.91 0.08 -4.93
N ARG A 38 3.70 0.14 -6.25
CA ARG A 38 4.79 0.32 -7.21
C ARG A 38 5.47 1.68 -7.03
N GLU A 39 4.69 2.76 -6.98
CA GLU A 39 5.22 4.11 -6.75
C GLU A 39 5.96 4.22 -5.42
N LEU A 40 5.42 3.61 -4.36
CA LEU A 40 6.07 3.55 -3.05
C LEU A 40 7.42 2.85 -3.14
N LYS A 41 7.47 1.67 -3.79
CA LYS A 41 8.71 0.92 -3.95
C LYS A 41 9.78 1.73 -4.69
N GLU A 42 9.41 2.37 -5.81
CA GLU A 42 10.33 3.22 -6.57
C GLU A 42 10.83 4.42 -5.74
N ALA A 43 9.95 5.06 -4.97
CA ALA A 43 10.33 6.16 -4.09
C ALA A 43 11.23 5.72 -2.92
N GLU A 44 10.99 4.54 -2.35
CA GLU A 44 11.83 3.95 -1.31
C GLU A 44 13.23 3.59 -1.83
N GLU A 45 13.32 3.02 -3.03
CA GLU A 45 14.60 2.74 -3.69
C GLU A 45 15.38 4.03 -3.95
N TYR A 46 14.71 5.07 -4.44
CA TYR A 46 15.34 6.36 -4.69
C TYR A 46 15.83 7.05 -3.41
N LEU A 47 15.03 7.01 -2.34
CA LEU A 47 15.43 7.54 -1.03
C LEU A 47 16.61 6.74 -0.46
N ALA A 48 16.59 5.41 -0.56
CA ALA A 48 17.68 4.57 -0.07
C ALA A 48 18.99 4.84 -0.82
N GLN A 49 18.94 5.06 -2.13
CA GLN A 49 20.12 5.44 -2.91
C GLN A 49 20.66 6.80 -2.47
N ALA A 50 19.78 7.81 -2.31
CA ALA A 50 20.20 9.14 -1.87
C ALA A 50 20.77 9.12 -0.44
N GLU A 51 20.23 8.30 0.45
CA GLU A 51 20.78 8.08 1.80
C GLU A 51 22.16 7.42 1.75
N ALA A 52 22.35 6.42 0.88
CA ALA A 52 23.65 5.77 0.68
C ALA A 52 24.71 6.76 0.19
N GLU A 53 24.35 7.67 -0.72
CA GLU A 53 25.23 8.76 -1.18
C GLU A 53 25.63 9.69 -0.01
N ARG A 54 24.68 10.07 0.85
CA ARG A 54 24.97 10.89 2.04
C ARG A 54 25.90 10.20 3.03
N ILE A 55 25.71 8.90 3.24
CA ILE A 55 26.60 8.11 4.08
C ILE A 55 28.00 8.05 3.47
N ALA A 56 28.11 7.81 2.15
CA ALA A 56 29.39 7.76 1.45
C ALA A 56 30.15 9.10 1.51
N GLU A 57 29.45 10.23 1.33
CA GLU A 57 29.99 11.57 1.51
C GLU A 57 30.53 11.77 2.94
N ALA A 58 29.74 11.42 3.96
CA ALA A 58 30.12 11.56 5.36
C ALA A 58 31.32 10.67 5.74
N VAL A 59 31.38 9.44 5.22
CA VAL A 59 32.52 8.54 5.41
C VAL A 59 33.78 9.10 4.75
N THR A 60 33.65 9.65 3.54
CA THR A 60 34.78 10.26 2.83
C THR A 60 35.31 11.47 3.58
N ARG A 61 34.42 12.35 4.06
CA ARG A 61 34.80 13.51 4.88
C ARG A 61 35.49 13.10 6.17
N ALA A 62 34.98 12.09 6.87
CA ALA A 62 35.59 11.57 8.09
C ALA A 62 36.99 10.97 7.85
N LYS A 63 37.24 10.36 6.68
CA LYS A 63 38.55 9.79 6.33
C LYS A 63 39.57 10.82 5.87
N VAL A 64 39.15 11.76 5.02
CA VAL A 64 40.05 12.74 4.37
C VAL A 64 40.26 13.97 5.25
N GLU A 65 39.17 14.56 5.73
CA GLU A 65 39.18 15.82 6.48
C GLU A 65 39.21 15.60 8.00
N LYS A 66 39.06 14.34 8.46
CA LYS A 66 38.97 13.97 9.88
C LYS A 66 37.89 14.78 10.64
N ALA A 67 36.82 15.14 9.94
CA ALA A 67 35.75 15.99 10.46
C ALA A 67 34.38 15.33 10.33
N GLY A 68 33.43 15.81 11.15
CA GLY A 68 32.04 15.35 11.15
C GLY A 68 31.75 14.19 12.10
N PRO A 69 30.49 13.72 12.12
CA PRO A 69 29.99 12.77 13.13
C PRO A 69 30.60 11.36 13.05
N LEU A 70 31.20 11.01 11.91
CA LEU A 70 31.89 9.73 11.72
C LEU A 70 33.41 9.82 11.97
N ALA A 71 33.95 11.01 12.26
CA ALA A 71 35.36 11.19 12.52
C ALA A 71 35.80 10.46 13.79
N HIS A 72 36.95 9.78 13.74
CA HIS A 72 37.54 9.03 14.86
C HIS A 72 36.68 7.87 15.42
N VAL A 73 35.57 7.53 14.76
CA VAL A 73 34.74 6.38 15.14
C VAL A 73 35.17 5.15 14.34
N ALA A 74 35.54 4.07 15.04
CA ALA A 74 35.89 2.82 14.37
C ALA A 74 34.66 2.19 13.69
N GLN A 75 34.78 1.82 12.41
CA GLN A 75 33.65 1.28 11.62
C GLN A 75 33.01 0.02 12.20
N SER A 76 33.78 -0.79 12.93
CA SER A 76 33.30 -2.00 13.60
C SER A 76 32.55 -1.72 14.91
N SER A 77 32.57 -0.48 15.41
CA SER A 77 31.97 -0.14 16.70
C SER A 77 30.46 0.09 16.58
N PRO A 78 29.67 -0.22 17.62
CA PRO A 78 28.26 0.17 17.69
C PRO A 78 28.05 1.68 17.56
N ALA A 79 29.02 2.49 18.02
CA ALA A 79 28.99 3.94 17.90
C ALA A 79 28.98 4.41 16.44
N PHE A 80 29.60 3.66 15.52
CA PHE A 80 29.57 3.97 14.09
C PHE A 80 28.16 3.87 13.51
N ARG A 81 27.39 2.84 13.91
CA ARG A 81 26.00 2.68 13.45
C ARG A 81 25.13 3.83 13.94
N SER A 82 25.24 4.18 15.23
CA SER A 82 24.51 5.32 15.80
C SER A 82 24.85 6.65 15.11
N ALA A 83 26.13 6.85 14.76
CA ALA A 83 26.57 8.03 14.03
C ALA A 83 26.05 8.04 12.58
N VAL A 84 26.00 6.89 11.91
CA VAL A 84 25.37 6.75 10.57
C VAL A 84 23.88 7.07 10.64
N ASP A 85 23.16 6.54 11.64
CA ASP A 85 21.74 6.83 11.85
C ASP A 85 21.51 8.33 12.06
N THR A 86 22.41 9.00 12.77
CA THR A 86 22.36 10.45 12.98
C THR A 86 22.55 11.20 11.66
N VAL A 87 23.55 10.83 10.83
CA VAL A 87 23.77 11.41 9.50
C VAL A 87 22.53 11.24 8.61
N VAL A 88 21.93 10.05 8.58
CA VAL A 88 20.72 9.78 7.80
C VAL A 88 19.54 10.61 8.32
N LYS A 89 19.37 10.71 9.65
CA LYS A 89 18.31 11.51 10.26
C LYS A 89 18.45 12.99 9.91
N GLU A 90 19.65 13.55 10.00
CA GLU A 90 19.92 14.94 9.59
C GLU A 90 19.70 15.15 8.10
N ALA A 91 20.09 14.18 7.26
CA ALA A 91 19.85 14.24 5.83
C ALA A 91 18.35 14.25 5.52
N ARG A 92 17.55 13.38 6.16
CA ARG A 92 16.09 13.32 6.03
C ARG A 92 15.38 14.59 6.51
N GLN A 93 15.96 15.33 7.45
CA GLN A 93 15.42 16.60 7.92
C GLN A 93 15.79 17.79 7.03
N ASN A 94 16.88 17.66 6.26
CA ASN A 94 17.43 18.73 5.44
C ASN A 94 17.44 18.34 3.95
N GLY A 95 18.60 17.94 3.42
CA GLY A 95 18.83 17.76 1.98
C GLY A 95 17.99 16.67 1.31
N LEU A 96 17.42 15.73 2.07
CA LEU A 96 16.53 14.67 1.60
C LEU A 96 15.08 14.84 2.07
N ALA A 97 14.75 15.97 2.70
CA ALA A 97 13.41 16.20 3.25
C ALA A 97 12.27 16.05 2.23
N PRO A 98 12.39 16.51 0.97
CA PRO A 98 11.34 16.30 -0.02
C PRO A 98 11.12 14.81 -0.35
N LEU A 99 12.21 14.04 -0.48
CA LEU A 99 12.14 12.60 -0.79
C LEU A 99 11.55 11.82 0.39
N HIS A 100 11.99 12.13 1.60
CA HIS A 100 11.47 11.50 2.80
C HIS A 100 9.97 11.80 2.98
N ARG A 101 9.53 13.04 2.76
CA ARG A 101 8.09 13.39 2.80
C ARG A 101 7.30 12.63 1.74
N ARG A 102 7.81 12.56 0.50
CA ARG A 102 7.15 11.82 -0.57
C ARG A 102 6.98 10.33 -0.24
N VAL A 103 7.99 9.68 0.32
CA VAL A 103 7.89 8.30 0.78
C VAL A 103 6.84 8.16 1.89
N THR A 104 6.82 9.06 2.87
CA THR A 104 5.81 9.03 3.94
C THR A 104 4.40 9.20 3.39
N GLU A 105 4.16 10.13 2.48
CA GLU A 105 2.86 10.32 1.82
C GLU A 105 2.43 9.08 1.03
N LEU A 106 3.36 8.47 0.29
CA LEU A 106 3.10 7.25 -0.48
C LEU A 106 2.81 6.04 0.42
N ARG A 107 3.43 5.95 1.60
CA ARG A 107 3.11 4.90 2.59
C ARG A 107 1.68 5.04 3.07
N THR A 108 1.27 6.24 3.47
CA THR A 108 -0.12 6.51 3.85
C THR A 108 -1.08 6.16 2.72
N ALA A 109 -0.78 6.59 1.49
CA ALA A 109 -1.62 6.30 0.33
C ALA A 109 -1.70 4.80 0.00
N ALA A 110 -0.60 4.06 0.17
CA ALA A 110 -0.58 2.61 -0.01
C ALA A 110 -1.42 1.89 1.05
N ASP A 111 -1.32 2.31 2.31
CA ASP A 111 -2.13 1.76 3.41
C ASP A 111 -3.62 2.05 3.18
N GLU A 112 -3.98 3.27 2.81
CA GLU A 112 -5.35 3.67 2.47
C GLU A 112 -5.91 2.86 1.28
N ALA A 113 -5.13 2.69 0.22
CA ALA A 113 -5.51 1.90 -0.94
C ALA A 113 -5.71 0.42 -0.59
N GLN A 114 -4.85 -0.14 0.26
CA GLN A 114 -4.98 -1.50 0.75
C GLN A 114 -6.27 -1.67 1.57
N ILE A 115 -6.54 -0.75 2.50
CA ILE A 115 -7.77 -0.77 3.32
C ILE A 115 -9.01 -0.70 2.43
N ALA A 116 -9.04 0.22 1.46
CA ALA A 116 -10.16 0.35 0.53
C ALA A 116 -10.39 -0.96 -0.26
N ARG A 117 -9.32 -1.57 -0.78
CA ARG A 117 -9.40 -2.86 -1.48
C ARG A 117 -9.93 -3.98 -0.58
N GLU A 118 -9.49 -4.06 0.67
CA GLU A 118 -9.96 -5.07 1.62
C GLU A 118 -11.45 -4.90 1.94
N GLN A 119 -11.91 -3.66 2.18
CA GLN A 119 -13.32 -3.37 2.42
C GLN A 119 -14.21 -3.77 1.24
N VAL A 120 -13.82 -3.41 0.02
CA VAL A 120 -14.59 -3.77 -1.18
C VAL A 120 -14.54 -5.28 -1.44
N SER A 121 -13.41 -5.94 -1.18
CA SER A 121 -13.27 -7.40 -1.31
C SER A 121 -14.20 -8.17 -0.36
N VAL A 122 -14.33 -7.71 0.88
CA VAL A 122 -15.28 -8.26 1.86
C VAL A 122 -16.71 -8.09 1.36
N ARG A 123 -17.09 -6.89 0.89
CA ARG A 123 -18.43 -6.63 0.35
C ARG A 123 -18.72 -7.49 -0.88
N PHE A 124 -17.78 -7.60 -1.82
CA PHE A 124 -17.88 -8.45 -3.00
C PHE A 124 -18.12 -9.91 -2.60
N SER A 125 -17.33 -10.43 -1.67
CA SER A 125 -17.46 -11.81 -1.18
C SER A 125 -18.82 -12.08 -0.54
N ALA A 126 -19.35 -11.13 0.22
CA ALA A 126 -20.68 -11.22 0.81
C ALA A 126 -21.79 -11.23 -0.26
N MET A 127 -21.71 -10.32 -1.25
CA MET A 127 -22.68 -10.24 -2.34
C MET A 127 -22.65 -11.50 -3.21
N LYS A 128 -21.45 -12.02 -3.51
CA LYS A 128 -21.29 -13.27 -4.25
C LYS A 128 -21.96 -14.44 -3.52
N ARG A 129 -21.73 -14.59 -2.22
CA ARG A 129 -22.40 -15.65 -1.42
C ARG A 129 -23.92 -15.50 -1.42
N ALA A 130 -24.43 -14.28 -1.34
CA ALA A 130 -25.85 -14.02 -1.41
C ALA A 130 -26.41 -14.38 -2.80
N ALA A 131 -25.67 -14.10 -3.89
CA ALA A 131 -26.02 -14.52 -5.24
C ALA A 131 -26.08 -16.03 -5.37
N ASP A 132 -25.05 -16.73 -4.87
CA ASP A 132 -24.94 -18.18 -4.92
C ASP A 132 -26.11 -18.85 -4.17
N LEU A 133 -26.46 -18.34 -2.98
CA LEU A 133 -27.61 -18.81 -2.20
C LEU A 133 -28.93 -18.61 -2.96
N ARG A 134 -29.13 -17.44 -3.57
CA ARG A 134 -30.34 -17.15 -4.35
C ARG A 134 -30.45 -18.03 -5.60
N SER A 135 -29.33 -18.25 -6.29
CA SER A 135 -29.26 -19.18 -7.43
C SER A 135 -29.66 -20.60 -7.00
N ALA A 136 -29.18 -21.06 -5.84
CA ALA A 136 -29.55 -22.37 -5.30
C ALA A 136 -31.06 -22.46 -4.99
N MET A 137 -31.64 -21.45 -4.34
CA MET A 137 -33.08 -21.39 -4.05
C MET A 137 -33.93 -21.43 -5.32
N LEU A 138 -33.58 -20.65 -6.34
CA LEU A 138 -34.26 -20.65 -7.64
C LEU A 138 -34.22 -22.04 -8.28
N ARG A 139 -33.06 -22.71 -8.27
CA ARG A 139 -32.92 -24.07 -8.82
C ARG A 139 -33.83 -25.06 -8.10
N THR A 140 -33.89 -25.02 -6.76
CA THR A 140 -34.75 -25.90 -5.96
C THR A 140 -36.25 -25.64 -6.14
N LEU A 141 -36.64 -24.42 -6.52
CA LEU A 141 -38.04 -24.08 -6.80
C LEU A 141 -38.45 -24.42 -8.24
N SER A 142 -37.47 -24.54 -9.15
CA SER A 142 -37.66 -24.91 -10.55
C SER A 142 -37.57 -26.41 -10.84
N SER A 143 -37.08 -27.20 -9.88
CA SER A 143 -37.01 -28.68 -9.92
C SER A 143 -38.27 -29.31 -9.34
#